data_AF-A0AA37SR32-F1
#
_entry.id   AF-A0AA37SR32-F1
#
_cell.length_a   1.000
_cell.length_b   1.000
_cell.length_c   1.000
_cell.angle_alpha   90.00
_cell.angle_beta   90.00
_cell.angle_gamma   90.00
#
_symmetry.space_group_name_H-M   'P 1'
#
loop_
_entity.id
_entity.type
_entity.pdbx_description
1 polymer ?
#
loop_
_entity_poly.entity_id
_entity_poly.type
_entity_poly.pdbx_seq_one_letter_code
_entity_poly.pdbx_strand_id
1 'polypeptide(L)'
;MEKPIKVVYDQITDRHGIDVVYYIKIRANDKKVEWGFHPILPEGMHWKKGDETGIGFDHYDSSQSFNEFETIPTKKMPDADYQKALRIIRSID
;
A
#
# COMPACT_ATOMS: atom_id res chain seq x y z
N MET A 1 16.99 7.77 6.93
CA MET A 1 15.91 6.77 6.99
C MET A 1 15.85 6.06 5.65
N GLU A 2 15.92 4.74 5.64
CA GLU A 2 15.74 3.96 4.42
C GLU A 2 14.28 4.08 3.91
N LYS A 3 14.12 4.18 2.59
CA LYS A 3 12.81 4.32 1.97
C LYS A 3 12.09 2.95 2.02
N PRO A 4 10.82 2.87 2.43
CA PRO A 4 10.10 1.61 2.42
C PRO A 4 9.97 1.02 1.02
N ILE A 5 10.03 -0.30 0.93
CA ILE A 5 9.81 -1.03 -0.33
C ILE A 5 8.30 -1.14 -0.56
N LYS A 6 7.81 -0.61 -1.69
CA LYS A 6 6.39 -0.62 -2.05
C LYS A 6 6.08 -1.82 -2.94
N VAL A 7 5.05 -2.60 -2.59
CA VAL A 7 4.50 -3.67 -3.43
C VAL A 7 3.05 -3.34 -3.73
N VAL A 8 2.76 -2.97 -4.98
CA VAL A 8 1.39 -2.82 -5.49
C VAL A 8 0.81 -4.21 -5.74
N TYR A 9 -0.41 -4.45 -5.29
CA TYR A 9 -1.04 -5.76 -5.38
C TYR A 9 -2.45 -5.74 -5.99
N ASP A 10 -3.06 -4.56 -6.14
CA ASP A 10 -4.36 -4.43 -6.79
C ASP A 10 -4.55 -3.02 -7.38
N GLN A 11 -5.39 -2.93 -8.40
CA GLN A 11 -5.87 -1.67 -8.95
C GLN A 11 -7.31 -1.86 -9.41
N ILE A 12 -8.21 -1.01 -8.90
CA ILE A 12 -9.63 -1.02 -9.25
C ILE A 12 -10.06 0.37 -9.66
N THR A 13 -11.12 0.46 -10.47
CA THR A 13 -11.84 1.72 -10.69
C THR A 13 -13.05 1.75 -9.77
N ASP A 14 -13.20 2.80 -8.97
CA ASP A 14 -14.34 2.96 -8.07
C ASP A 14 -15.63 3.34 -8.83
N ARG A 15 -16.75 3.43 -8.10
CA ARG A 15 -18.06 3.78 -8.68
C ARG A 15 -18.12 5.20 -9.28
N HIS A 16 -17.14 6.04 -9.00
CA HIS A 16 -17.03 7.41 -9.49
C HIS A 16 -16.05 7.52 -10.67
N GLY A 17 -15.49 6.40 -11.15
CA GLY A 17 -14.52 6.39 -12.24
C GLY A 17 -13.11 6.76 -11.79
N ILE A 18 -12.81 6.70 -10.49
CA ILE A 18 -11.48 6.98 -9.94
C ILE A 18 -10.70 5.68 -9.82
N ASP A 19 -9.54 5.61 -10.45
CA ASP A 19 -8.63 4.47 -10.27
C ASP A 19 -7.99 4.52 -8.88
N VAL A 20 -7.99 3.40 -8.17
CA VAL A 20 -7.42 3.26 -6.83
C VAL A 20 -6.39 2.15 -6.85
N VAL A 21 -5.16 2.48 -6.48
CA VAL A 21 -4.03 1.55 -6.41
C VAL A 21 -3.82 1.10 -4.98
N TYR A 22 -3.92 -0.20 -4.71
CA TYR A 22 -3.65 -0.78 -3.40
C TYR A 22 -2.24 -1.36 -3.31
N TYR A 23 -1.61 -1.15 -2.17
CA TYR A 23 -0.22 -1.54 -1.97
C TYR A 23 0.09 -1.86 -0.50
N ILE A 24 1.23 -2.50 -0.31
CA ILE A 24 1.91 -2.56 0.99
C ILE A 24 3.24 -1.81 0.94
N LYS A 25 3.66 -1.26 2.08
CA LYS A 25 4.99 -0.70 2.34
C LYS A 25 5.71 -1.58 3.35
N ILE A 26 6.81 -2.18 2.95
CA ILE A 26 7.68 -2.97 3.82
C ILE A 26 8.69 -2.02 4.46
N ARG A 27 8.59 -1.85 5.78
CA ARG A 27 9.47 -1.02 6.60
C ARG A 27 10.48 -1.88 7.34
N ALA A 28 11.69 -1.95 6.77
CA ALA A 28 12.79 -2.73 7.35
C ALA A 28 13.14 -2.29 8.78
N ASN A 29 13.32 -0.98 8.99
CA ASN A 29 13.71 -0.42 10.29
C ASN A 29 12.72 -0.77 11.42
N ASP A 30 11.42 -0.79 11.09
CA ASP A 30 10.35 -1.01 12.06
C ASP A 30 9.91 -2.48 12.10
N LYS A 31 10.45 -3.34 11.22
CA LYS A 31 10.00 -4.72 10.96
C LYS A 31 8.48 -4.84 10.80
N LYS A 32 7.91 -3.92 10.00
CA LYS A 32 6.46 -3.78 9.79
C LYS A 32 6.08 -3.73 8.32
N VAL A 33 4.90 -4.26 8.01
CA VAL A 33 4.21 -4.06 6.75
C VAL A 33 3.05 -3.09 6.98
N GLU A 34 3.02 -1.98 6.26
CA GLU A 34 1.89 -1.05 6.23
C GLU A 34 1.04 -1.28 4.99
N TRP A 35 -0.26 -1.36 5.16
CA TRP A 35 -1.24 -1.40 4.08
C TRP A 35 -1.67 0.00 3.73
N GLY A 36 -1.83 0.26 2.44
CA GLY A 36 -2.32 1.54 1.98
C GLY A 36 -2.88 1.50 0.57
N PHE A 37 -3.46 2.63 0.19
CA PHE A 37 -3.99 2.83 -1.14
C PHE A 37 -3.80 4.27 -1.60
N HIS A 38 -3.84 4.48 -2.91
CA HIS A 38 -3.68 5.78 -3.51
C HIS A 38 -4.71 5.95 -4.65
N PRO A 39 -5.67 6.89 -4.51
CA PRO A 39 -6.56 7.25 -5.61
C PRO A 39 -5.81 8.10 -6.65
N ILE A 40 -5.86 7.69 -7.91
CA ILE A 40 -5.36 8.42 -9.07
C ILE A 40 -6.45 9.39 -9.52
N LEU A 41 -6.37 10.63 -9.07
CA LEU A 41 -7.34 11.65 -9.46
C LEU A 41 -7.09 12.14 -10.89
N PRO A 42 -8.14 12.43 -11.67
CA PRO A 42 -8.02 13.07 -12.97
C PRO A 42 -7.27 14.40 -12.89
N GLU A 43 -6.54 14.72 -13.96
CA GLU A 43 -5.86 16.00 -14.12
C GLU A 43 -6.86 17.17 -13.91
N GLY A 44 -6.44 18.18 -13.14
CA GLY A 44 -7.28 19.34 -12.82
C GLY A 44 -8.27 19.13 -11.66
N MET A 45 -8.41 17.92 -11.10
CA MET A 45 -9.21 17.70 -9.89
C MET A 45 -8.45 18.08 -8.59
N HIS A 46 -7.11 18.12 -8.66
CA HIS A 46 -6.23 18.39 -7.51
C HIS A 46 -6.10 19.86 -7.08
N TRP A 47 -6.41 20.84 -7.93
CA TRP A 47 -5.81 22.18 -7.77
C TRP A 47 -6.32 23.06 -6.61
N LYS A 48 -7.43 22.74 -5.92
CA LYS A 48 -7.94 23.61 -4.83
C LYS A 48 -8.62 22.95 -3.63
N LYS A 49 -8.92 21.64 -3.66
CA LYS A 49 -9.64 20.98 -2.54
C LYS A 49 -9.10 19.60 -2.18
N GLY A 50 -8.47 18.89 -3.13
CA GLY A 50 -7.89 17.56 -2.89
C GLY A 50 -6.79 17.58 -1.83
N ASP A 51 -5.90 18.58 -1.86
CA ASP A 51 -4.81 18.71 -0.88
C ASP A 51 -5.30 19.10 0.53
N GLU A 52 -6.41 19.85 0.63
CA GLU A 52 -7.01 20.21 1.93
C GLU A 52 -7.87 19.07 2.52
N THR A 53 -8.32 18.12 1.69
CA THR A 53 -9.22 17.02 2.08
C THR A 53 -8.57 15.62 2.01
N GLY A 54 -7.30 15.54 1.61
CA GLY A 54 -6.52 14.30 1.53
C GLY A 54 -6.82 13.43 0.30
N ILE A 55 -7.58 13.92 -0.68
CA ILE A 55 -7.96 13.15 -1.85
C ILE A 55 -6.80 13.23 -2.84
N GLY A 56 -6.08 12.10 -3.00
CA GLY A 56 -4.90 11.97 -3.87
C GLY A 56 -3.57 11.85 -3.13
N PHE A 57 -3.58 11.58 -1.81
CA PHE A 57 -2.38 11.22 -1.06
C PHE A 57 -2.27 9.70 -0.84
N ASP A 58 -1.10 9.24 -0.45
CA ASP A 58 -0.93 7.86 0.06
C ASP A 58 -1.76 7.73 1.35
N HIS A 59 -2.83 6.92 1.31
CA HIS A 59 -3.64 6.63 2.49
C HIS A 59 -3.06 5.44 3.25
N TYR A 60 -2.88 5.62 4.57
CA TYR A 60 -2.62 4.53 5.50
C TYR A 60 -3.94 3.86 5.88
N ASP A 61 -3.95 2.53 5.91
CA ASP A 61 -5.11 1.74 6.32
C ASP A 61 -4.81 0.99 7.63
N SER A 62 -3.82 0.10 7.60
CA SER A 62 -3.42 -0.69 8.77
C SER A 62 -1.94 -1.08 8.70
N SER A 63 -1.43 -1.68 9.76
CA SER A 63 -0.09 -2.28 9.76
C SER A 63 -0.08 -3.58 10.54
N GLN A 64 0.91 -4.41 10.25
CA GLN A 64 1.21 -5.65 10.97
C GLN A 64 2.72 -5.88 10.99
N SER A 65 3.23 -6.59 11.99
CA SER A 65 4.63 -7.01 12.04
C SER A 65 4.96 -7.99 10.92
N PHE A 66 6.25 -8.18 10.64
CA PHE A 66 6.69 -9.22 9.69
C PHE A 66 6.17 -10.62 10.10
N ASN A 67 6.31 -11.01 11.37
CA ASN A 67 5.87 -12.34 11.83
C ASN A 67 4.37 -12.57 11.66
N GLU A 68 3.55 -11.55 11.95
CA GLU A 68 2.11 -11.60 11.70
C GLU A 68 1.83 -11.73 10.20
N PHE A 69 2.46 -10.89 9.37
CA PHE A 69 2.31 -10.92 7.91
C PHE A 69 2.64 -12.29 7.32
N GLU A 70 3.75 -12.91 7.75
CA GLU A 70 4.20 -14.23 7.26
C GLU A 70 3.26 -15.38 7.64
N THR A 71 2.56 -15.25 8.77
CA THR A 71 1.58 -16.23 9.23
C THR A 71 0.28 -16.07 8.46
N ILE A 72 -0.28 -14.85 8.45
CA ILE A 72 -1.51 -14.51 7.74
C ILE A 72 -1.58 -13.01 7.50
N PRO A 73 -1.75 -12.56 6.24
CA PRO A 73 -1.88 -11.14 5.98
C PRO A 73 -3.26 -10.62 6.45
N THR A 74 -3.29 -9.47 7.15
CA THR A 74 -4.54 -8.80 7.59
C THR A 74 -5.54 -8.54 6.47
N LYS A 75 -5.07 -8.34 5.23
CA LYS A 75 -5.91 -8.14 4.06
C LYS A 75 -5.58 -9.17 2.99
N LYS A 76 -6.59 -9.53 2.20
CA LYS A 76 -6.39 -10.40 1.04
C LYS A 76 -5.57 -9.66 -0.01
N MET A 77 -4.56 -10.34 -0.54
CA MET A 77 -3.80 -9.93 -1.71
C MET A 77 -3.55 -11.15 -2.59
N PRO A 78 -3.27 -11.00 -3.90
CA PRO A 78 -2.97 -12.13 -4.76
C PRO A 78 -1.76 -12.93 -4.27
N ASP A 79 -1.80 -14.26 -4.44
CA ASP A 79 -0.74 -15.16 -3.94
C ASP A 79 0.64 -14.81 -4.51
N ALA A 80 0.71 -14.42 -5.78
CA ALA A 80 1.97 -14.02 -6.41
C ALA A 80 2.61 -12.80 -5.71
N ASP A 81 1.80 -11.79 -5.38
CA ASP A 81 2.25 -10.58 -4.71
C ASP A 81 2.58 -10.84 -3.23
N TYR A 82 1.81 -11.71 -2.57
CA TYR A 82 2.11 -12.18 -1.22
C TYR A 82 3.47 -12.88 -1.18
N GLN A 83 3.72 -13.84 -2.09
CA GLN A 83 5.00 -14.54 -2.16
C GLN A 83 6.17 -13.60 -2.51
N LYS A 84 5.94 -12.58 -3.35
CA LYS A 84 6.93 -11.53 -3.61
C LYS A 84 7.25 -10.73 -2.35
N ALA A 85 6.23 -10.34 -1.57
CA ALA A 85 6.42 -9.63 -0.31
C ALA A 85 7.21 -10.47 0.71
N LEU A 86 6.88 -11.77 0.85
CA LEU A 86 7.61 -12.68 1.74
C LEU A 86 9.09 -12.81 1.37
N ARG A 87 9.42 -12.89 0.08
CA ARG A 87 10.82 -12.94 -0.38
C ARG A 87 11.60 -11.70 0.04
N ILE A 88 10.97 -10.52 -0.06
CA ILE A 88 11.58 -9.26 0.34
C ILE A 88 11.76 -9.21 1.86
N ILE A 89 10.73 -9.57 2.63
CA ILE A 89 10.78 -9.59 4.09
C ILE A 89 11.91 -10.50 4.58
N ARG A 90 12.03 -11.69 4.01
CA ARG A 90 13.08 -12.68 4.35
C ARG A 90 14.47 -12.31 3.87
N SER A 91 14.61 -11.31 2.99
CA SER A 91 15.92 -10.80 2.58
C SER A 91 16.40 -9.61 3.41
N ILE A 92 15.60 -9.14 4.38
CA ILE A 92 15.90 -8.00 5.25
C ILE A 92 16.61 -8.43 6.55
N ASP A 93 16.97 -9.72 6.67
CA ASP A 93 17.78 -10.26 7.79
C ASP A 93 19.06 -9.45 8.07
#